data_AF-D3HKS9-F1
#
_entry.id   AF-D3HKS9-F1
#
_cell.length_a   1.000
_cell.length_b   1.000
_cell.length_c   1.000
_cell.angle_alpha   90.00
_cell.angle_beta   90.00
_cell.angle_gamma   90.00
#
_symmetry.space_group_name_H-M   'P 1'
#
loop_
_entity.id
_entity.type
_entity.pdbx_description
1 polymer ?
#
loop_
_entity_poly.entity_id
_entity_poly.type
_entity_poly.pdbx_seq_one_letter_code
_entity_poly.pdbx_strand_id
1 'polypeptide(L)'
;MPKPTVEQIRELMRKQHYEDYVVNDVRSFPQCLPLKGNPPRDLSFEEFKKWAKKNLSEEGQKIYDNAKNAKASGLSPPPGLITANIFVNARKQTTEAKSSECSNFARHAIGTMIQNKDITDYYNTVYAGIMGGAHNIAILIPKEHTLALNTEKTPPTFTGNLPKGSLMIDPWALGMGKSFDSSFGCSPDEFAFRNSLKPMTVHYQSKDHPEQVEHVQSVANQDDSTLQFSASPKTPRSSSKPTQQTKLEFHSLDPVPENFKPLLKCFDEQLKEVKEQALSLETRGYPTAAKEAEKFYNNLVDERNKFIKQEPNTTNKKAFVDNCSKHIELAQNSELKNARGWKSIFFNIAKAVAFVATVGFYTKQTTSIQKVNSIKDALNNIKPKGEGEELQGTISPSSPFHQHSTNN
;
A
#
# COMPACT_ATOMS: atom_id res chain seq x y z
N MET A 1 14.46 16.02 -20.85
CA MET A 1 14.51 14.70 -21.51
C MET A 1 13.44 14.66 -22.59
N PRO A 2 13.56 13.87 -23.67
CA PRO A 2 12.43 13.55 -24.54
C PRO A 2 11.43 12.61 -23.83
N LYS A 3 10.18 12.55 -24.29
CA LYS A 3 9.17 11.59 -23.81
C LYS A 3 9.65 10.15 -24.09
N PRO A 4 9.62 9.22 -23.12
CA PRO A 4 10.02 7.83 -23.37
C PRO A 4 9.10 7.17 -24.38
N THR A 5 9.70 6.45 -25.33
CA THR A 5 8.97 5.68 -26.35
C THR A 5 8.34 4.44 -25.72
N VAL A 6 7.33 3.88 -26.41
CA VAL A 6 6.73 2.58 -26.03
C VAL A 6 7.81 1.49 -25.93
N GLU A 7 8.79 1.50 -26.82
CA GLU A 7 9.86 0.50 -26.82
C GLU A 7 10.83 0.66 -25.64
N GLN A 8 11.12 1.89 -25.19
CA GLN A 8 11.90 2.11 -23.97
C GLN A 8 11.16 1.62 -22.71
N ILE A 9 9.83 1.80 -22.66
CA ILE A 9 8.98 1.29 -21.57
C ILE A 9 8.96 -0.25 -21.60
N ARG A 10 8.81 -0.86 -22.79
CA ARG A 10 8.89 -2.31 -22.99
C ARG A 10 10.23 -2.88 -22.56
N GLU A 11 11.33 -2.23 -22.92
CA GLU A 11 12.67 -2.67 -22.55
C GLU A 11 12.93 -2.61 -21.04
N LEU A 12 12.39 -1.60 -20.34
CA LEU A 12 12.40 -1.57 -18.87
C LEU A 12 11.66 -2.77 -18.25
N MET A 13 10.56 -3.21 -18.89
CA MET A 13 9.78 -4.37 -18.44
C MET A 13 10.47 -5.70 -18.76
N ARG A 14 11.14 -5.84 -19.91
CA ARG A 14 11.94 -7.05 -20.25
C ARG A 14 13.02 -7.32 -19.20
N LYS A 15 13.71 -6.28 -18.74
CA LYS A 15 14.74 -6.37 -17.67
C LYS A 15 14.24 -6.89 -16.32
N GLN A 16 12.93 -7.05 -16.13
CA GLN A 16 12.38 -7.66 -14.91
C GLN A 16 12.26 -9.19 -15.00
N HIS A 17 12.42 -9.77 -16.20
CA HIS A 17 12.27 -11.20 -16.50
C HIS A 17 10.95 -11.78 -16.01
N TYR A 18 9.84 -11.20 -16.46
CA TYR A 18 8.49 -11.60 -16.05
C TYR A 18 8.10 -13.00 -16.55
N GLU A 19 8.69 -13.42 -17.66
CA GLU A 19 8.61 -14.75 -18.25
C GLU A 19 9.13 -15.88 -17.32
N ASP A 20 10.07 -15.58 -16.43
CA ASP A 20 10.66 -16.55 -15.49
C ASP A 20 9.81 -16.78 -14.22
N TYR A 21 8.71 -16.04 -14.06
CA TYR A 21 7.90 -16.14 -12.85
C TYR A 21 6.93 -17.32 -12.90
N VAL A 22 6.89 -18.06 -11.80
CA VAL A 22 5.79 -19.00 -11.52
C VAL A 22 4.52 -18.20 -11.24
N VAL A 23 3.48 -18.37 -12.07
CA VAL A 23 2.15 -17.85 -11.78
C VAL A 23 1.37 -18.88 -10.96
N ASN A 24 1.22 -18.60 -9.66
CA ASN A 24 0.72 -19.54 -8.66
C ASN A 24 -0.78 -19.86 -8.79
N ASP A 25 -1.54 -18.97 -9.43
CA ASP A 25 -2.99 -19.04 -9.55
C ASP A 25 -3.49 -19.41 -10.95
N VAL A 26 -2.61 -19.80 -11.88
CA VAL A 26 -2.94 -20.32 -13.22
C VAL A 26 -4.14 -21.27 -13.19
N ARG A 27 -4.16 -22.16 -12.19
CA ARG A 27 -5.19 -23.20 -12.01
C ARG A 27 -6.59 -22.66 -11.68
N SER A 28 -6.68 -21.43 -11.17
CA SER A 28 -7.93 -20.71 -10.88
C SER A 28 -8.49 -19.99 -12.12
N PHE A 29 -7.63 -19.75 -13.11
CA PHE A 29 -7.93 -18.98 -14.34
C PHE A 29 -7.60 -19.75 -15.63
N PRO A 30 -8.03 -21.02 -15.80
CA PRO A 30 -7.74 -21.79 -17.03
C PRO A 30 -8.30 -21.11 -18.29
N GLN A 31 -9.36 -20.30 -18.17
CA GLN A 31 -9.94 -19.52 -19.26
C GLN A 31 -9.05 -18.37 -19.76
N CYS A 32 -8.00 -18.00 -19.01
CA CYS A 32 -7.06 -16.96 -19.40
C CYS A 32 -5.82 -17.52 -20.11
N LEU A 33 -5.58 -18.84 -20.06
CA LEU A 33 -4.48 -19.51 -20.78
C LEU A 33 -4.73 -19.57 -22.30
N PRO A 34 -3.74 -19.97 -23.12
CA PRO A 34 -3.95 -20.34 -24.51
C PRO A 34 -4.82 -21.59 -24.64
N LEU A 35 -5.86 -21.53 -25.47
CA LEU A 35 -6.86 -22.60 -25.66
C LEU A 35 -6.80 -23.18 -27.08
N LYS A 36 -7.20 -24.45 -27.26
CA LYS A 36 -7.44 -25.07 -28.57
C LYS A 36 -8.88 -24.82 -28.99
N GLY A 37 -9.07 -24.17 -30.13
CA GLY A 37 -10.39 -23.88 -30.70
C GLY A 37 -11.17 -22.80 -29.95
N ASN A 38 -12.42 -22.60 -30.38
CA ASN A 38 -13.33 -21.61 -29.81
C ASN A 38 -14.33 -22.27 -28.84
N PRO A 39 -14.72 -21.60 -27.74
CA PRO A 39 -15.76 -22.10 -26.85
C PRO A 39 -17.12 -22.15 -27.58
N PRO A 40 -18.03 -23.08 -27.19
CA PRO A 40 -19.44 -23.00 -27.52
C PRO A 40 -20.02 -21.64 -27.05
N ARG A 41 -20.94 -21.07 -27.83
CA ARG A 41 -21.42 -19.68 -27.64
C ARG A 41 -22.18 -19.45 -26.33
N ASP A 42 -22.85 -20.48 -25.83
CA ASP A 42 -23.88 -20.35 -24.79
C ASP A 42 -23.49 -21.01 -23.44
N LEU A 43 -22.18 -21.13 -23.16
CA LEU A 43 -21.71 -21.64 -21.87
C LEU A 43 -21.86 -20.59 -20.76
N SER A 44 -22.37 -20.99 -19.59
CA SER A 44 -22.18 -20.20 -18.37
C SER A 44 -20.69 -20.07 -18.02
N PHE A 45 -20.33 -19.08 -17.20
CA PHE A 45 -18.92 -18.86 -16.83
C PHE A 45 -18.25 -20.09 -16.21
N GLU A 46 -18.94 -20.83 -15.33
CA GLU A 46 -18.41 -22.04 -14.69
C GLU A 46 -18.29 -23.22 -15.67
N GLU A 47 -19.18 -23.32 -16.66
CA GLU A 47 -19.05 -24.29 -17.75
C GLU A 47 -17.90 -23.93 -18.68
N PHE A 48 -17.72 -22.64 -19.00
CA PHE A 48 -16.59 -22.15 -19.77
C PHE A 48 -15.25 -22.42 -19.07
N LYS A 49 -15.14 -22.22 -17.74
CA LYS A 49 -13.94 -22.60 -16.98
C LYS A 49 -13.64 -24.11 -17.04
N LYS A 50 -14.67 -24.95 -16.95
CA LYS A 50 -14.53 -26.42 -17.10
C LYS A 50 -14.14 -26.81 -18.52
N TRP A 51 -14.69 -26.14 -19.54
CA TRP A 51 -14.37 -26.35 -20.95
C TRP A 51 -12.94 -25.91 -21.25
N ALA A 52 -12.53 -24.69 -20.86
CA ALA A 52 -11.20 -24.14 -21.11
C ALA A 52 -10.11 -25.05 -20.53
N LYS A 53 -10.30 -25.54 -19.30
CA LYS A 53 -9.37 -26.49 -18.66
C LYS A 53 -9.21 -27.82 -19.42
N LYS A 54 -10.24 -28.27 -20.16
CA LYS A 54 -10.17 -29.48 -21.01
C LYS A 54 -9.57 -29.20 -22.40
N ASN A 55 -9.55 -27.93 -22.81
CA ASN A 55 -9.15 -27.49 -24.15
C ASN A 55 -7.96 -26.53 -24.08
N LEU A 56 -6.99 -26.77 -23.18
CA LEU A 56 -5.73 -26.02 -23.16
C LEU A 56 -4.90 -26.34 -24.42
N SER A 57 -4.19 -25.35 -24.96
CA SER A 57 -3.14 -25.62 -25.96
C SER A 57 -1.98 -26.40 -25.33
N GLU A 58 -1.04 -26.91 -26.14
CA GLU A 58 0.16 -27.54 -25.59
C GLU A 58 0.98 -26.57 -24.72
N GLU A 59 1.05 -25.31 -25.12
CA GLU A 59 1.62 -24.22 -24.33
C GLU A 59 0.79 -23.94 -23.07
N GLY A 60 -0.53 -23.83 -23.18
CA GLY A 60 -1.42 -23.63 -22.03
C GLY A 60 -1.33 -24.78 -21.01
N GLN A 61 -1.24 -26.02 -21.49
CA GLN A 61 -1.06 -27.21 -20.65
C GLN A 61 0.31 -27.20 -19.97
N LYS A 62 1.39 -26.85 -20.68
CA LYS A 62 2.74 -26.67 -20.13
C LYS A 62 2.77 -25.64 -18.99
N ILE A 63 2.14 -24.48 -19.18
CA ILE A 63 2.03 -23.43 -18.15
C ILE A 63 1.23 -23.95 -16.94
N TYR A 64 0.10 -24.61 -17.19
CA TYR A 64 -0.78 -25.17 -16.14
C TYR A 64 -0.07 -26.24 -15.29
N ASP A 65 0.73 -27.12 -15.90
CA ASP A 65 1.46 -28.18 -15.19
C ASP A 65 2.74 -27.66 -14.51
N ASN A 66 3.43 -26.66 -15.08
CA ASN A 66 4.54 -25.99 -14.39
C ASN A 66 4.07 -25.37 -13.06
N ALA A 67 2.92 -24.68 -13.07
CA ALA A 67 2.31 -24.12 -11.86
C ALA A 67 1.86 -25.18 -10.83
N LYS A 68 1.60 -26.42 -11.25
CA LYS A 68 1.26 -27.54 -10.36
C LYS A 68 2.46 -28.04 -9.55
N ASN A 69 3.66 -27.97 -10.12
CA ASN A 69 4.88 -28.54 -9.54
C ASN A 69 5.68 -27.53 -8.70
N ALA A 70 5.43 -26.23 -8.86
CA ALA A 70 6.10 -25.18 -8.11
C ALA A 70 5.60 -25.07 -6.65
N LYS A 71 6.53 -24.99 -5.69
CA LYS A 71 6.22 -24.64 -4.29
C LYS A 71 6.20 -23.12 -4.14
N ALA A 72 5.02 -22.53 -4.09
CA ALA A 72 4.84 -21.09 -3.97
C ALA A 72 5.24 -20.54 -2.57
N SER A 73 6.24 -19.67 -2.51
CA SER A 73 6.53 -18.81 -1.36
C SER A 73 5.61 -17.57 -1.37
N GLY A 74 4.48 -17.68 -0.65
CA GLY A 74 3.38 -16.71 -0.72
C GLY A 74 3.61 -15.39 0.03
N LEU A 75 4.25 -14.42 -0.62
CA LEU A 75 4.27 -13.01 -0.20
C LEU A 75 3.23 -12.20 -0.98
N SER A 76 2.10 -11.90 -0.33
CA SER A 76 1.08 -10.95 -0.82
C SER A 76 1.12 -9.70 0.06
N PRO A 77 1.65 -8.58 -0.43
CA PRO A 77 1.61 -7.31 0.30
C PRO A 77 0.21 -6.62 0.24
N PRO A 78 0.00 -5.48 0.96
CA PRO A 78 -1.21 -4.64 0.82
C PRO A 78 -1.17 -3.71 -0.42
N PRO A 79 -2.25 -2.95 -0.72
CA PRO A 79 -2.21 -1.85 -1.69
C PRO A 79 -1.29 -0.70 -1.22
N GLY A 80 -0.78 0.11 -2.17
CA GLY A 80 -0.02 1.34 -1.87
C GLY A 80 1.37 1.40 -2.51
N LEU A 81 1.91 2.61 -2.66
CA LEU A 81 3.09 2.84 -3.51
C LEU A 81 4.42 2.40 -2.89
N ILE A 82 4.62 2.77 -1.63
CA ILE A 82 5.76 2.35 -0.81
C ILE A 82 5.82 0.82 -0.78
N THR A 83 4.66 0.18 -0.76
CA THR A 83 4.50 -1.26 -0.79
C THR A 83 4.87 -1.88 -2.15
N ALA A 84 4.55 -1.24 -3.28
CA ALA A 84 5.02 -1.66 -4.60
C ALA A 84 6.55 -1.58 -4.72
N ASN A 85 7.17 -0.52 -4.17
CA ASN A 85 8.63 -0.37 -4.12
C ASN A 85 9.30 -1.49 -3.29
N ILE A 86 8.78 -1.77 -2.09
CA ILE A 86 9.23 -2.89 -1.24
C ILE A 86 9.09 -4.23 -1.99
N PHE A 87 8.01 -4.44 -2.74
CA PHE A 87 7.76 -5.68 -3.48
C PHE A 87 8.75 -5.89 -4.65
N VAL A 88 9.17 -4.82 -5.32
CA VAL A 88 10.23 -4.88 -6.33
C VAL A 88 11.57 -5.24 -5.69
N ASN A 89 11.97 -4.53 -4.65
CA ASN A 89 13.29 -4.74 -4.04
C ASN A 89 13.39 -6.13 -3.38
N ALA A 90 12.32 -6.60 -2.72
CA ALA A 90 12.26 -7.95 -2.17
C ALA A 90 12.41 -9.07 -3.23
N ARG A 91 12.07 -8.81 -4.51
CA ARG A 91 12.22 -9.78 -5.61
C ARG A 91 13.49 -9.64 -6.44
N LYS A 92 14.23 -8.54 -6.28
CA LYS A 92 15.61 -8.39 -6.77
C LYS A 92 16.58 -9.24 -5.94
N GLN A 93 16.32 -9.39 -4.64
CA GLN A 93 17.26 -9.96 -3.67
C GLN A 93 17.11 -11.49 -3.43
N THR A 94 16.13 -12.17 -4.05
CA THR A 94 15.93 -13.63 -3.87
C THR A 94 16.58 -14.46 -4.96
N THR A 95 17.35 -15.48 -4.56
CA THR A 95 17.85 -16.55 -5.44
C THR A 95 16.83 -17.68 -5.71
N GLU A 96 15.67 -17.65 -5.02
CA GLU A 96 14.56 -18.58 -5.25
C GLU A 96 13.77 -18.26 -6.54
N ALA A 97 13.03 -19.26 -7.04
CA ALA A 97 12.11 -19.09 -8.16
C ALA A 97 11.06 -18.01 -7.84
N LYS A 98 11.10 -16.90 -8.59
CA LYS A 98 10.17 -15.78 -8.42
C LYS A 98 8.74 -16.28 -8.69
N SER A 99 7.79 -15.99 -7.81
CA SER A 99 6.41 -16.47 -7.97
C SER A 99 5.37 -15.39 -7.69
N SER A 100 4.26 -15.34 -8.45
CA SER A 100 3.25 -14.27 -8.39
C SER A 100 1.83 -14.80 -8.60
N GLU A 101 0.82 -13.94 -8.51
CA GLU A 101 -0.57 -14.26 -8.86
C GLU A 101 -1.31 -13.01 -9.41
N CYS A 102 -2.51 -13.18 -9.94
CA CYS A 102 -3.27 -12.17 -10.69
C CYS A 102 -3.46 -10.83 -9.95
N SER A 103 -3.51 -10.82 -8.62
CA SER A 103 -3.78 -9.62 -7.85
C SER A 103 -2.51 -8.79 -7.61
N ASN A 104 -1.38 -9.43 -7.34
CA ASN A 104 -0.14 -8.78 -6.95
C ASN A 104 0.82 -8.51 -8.10
N PHE A 105 0.73 -9.23 -9.23
CA PHE A 105 1.81 -9.17 -10.22
C PHE A 105 2.00 -7.75 -10.81
N ALA A 106 0.90 -7.05 -11.11
CA ALA A 106 0.92 -5.66 -11.54
C ALA A 106 1.56 -4.68 -10.54
N ARG A 107 1.60 -5.00 -9.23
CA ARG A 107 2.28 -4.15 -8.24
C ARG A 107 3.79 -4.10 -8.46
N HIS A 108 4.39 -5.20 -8.91
CA HIS A 108 5.82 -5.19 -9.29
C HIS A 108 6.05 -4.20 -10.42
N ALA A 109 5.24 -4.27 -11.48
CA ALA A 109 5.35 -3.37 -12.62
C ALA A 109 5.13 -1.90 -12.23
N ILE A 110 4.18 -1.59 -11.35
CA ILE A 110 4.00 -0.23 -10.82
C ILE A 110 5.24 0.24 -10.06
N GLY A 111 5.82 -0.59 -9.20
CA GLY A 111 7.06 -0.25 -8.50
C GLY A 111 8.19 0.06 -9.49
N THR A 112 8.42 -0.81 -10.48
CA THR A 112 9.44 -0.62 -11.52
C THR A 112 9.24 0.67 -12.31
N MET A 113 8.00 0.99 -12.69
CA MET A 113 7.69 2.20 -13.47
C MET A 113 7.87 3.50 -12.68
N ILE A 114 7.71 3.47 -11.35
CA ILE A 114 7.79 4.67 -10.49
C ILE A 114 9.21 4.96 -10.05
N GLN A 115 10.02 3.91 -9.87
CA GLN A 115 11.48 4.03 -9.74
C GLN A 115 12.10 4.75 -10.96
N ASN A 116 11.46 4.67 -12.14
CA ASN A 116 11.94 5.31 -13.36
C ASN A 116 11.40 6.75 -13.51
N LYS A 117 12.27 7.75 -13.31
CA LYS A 117 11.88 9.17 -13.40
C LYS A 117 11.34 9.56 -14.79
N ASP A 118 11.96 9.10 -15.86
CA ASP A 118 11.56 9.41 -17.24
C ASP A 118 10.11 8.95 -17.54
N ILE A 119 9.66 7.84 -16.94
CA ILE A 119 8.26 7.44 -17.02
C ILE A 119 7.38 8.39 -16.21
N THR A 120 7.73 8.69 -14.95
CA THR A 120 6.89 9.52 -14.07
C THR A 120 6.79 10.99 -14.47
N ASP A 121 7.76 11.51 -15.23
CA ASP A 121 7.71 12.87 -15.79
C ASP A 121 6.63 13.00 -16.88
N TYR A 122 6.34 11.90 -17.60
CA TYR A 122 5.45 11.87 -18.77
C TYR A 122 4.14 11.11 -18.56
N TYR A 123 4.04 10.31 -17.49
CA TYR A 123 2.88 9.49 -17.19
C TYR A 123 2.55 9.50 -15.69
N ASN A 124 1.27 9.35 -15.38
CA ASN A 124 0.78 8.92 -14.09
C ASN A 124 0.60 7.39 -14.12
N THR A 125 0.97 6.71 -13.05
CA THR A 125 0.72 5.27 -12.88
C THR A 125 -0.61 5.04 -12.18
N VAL A 126 -1.36 4.04 -12.66
CA VAL A 126 -2.64 3.61 -12.08
C VAL A 126 -2.57 2.12 -11.78
N TYR A 127 -3.06 1.75 -10.61
CA TYR A 127 -3.32 0.36 -10.21
C TYR A 127 -4.83 0.12 -10.26
N ALA A 128 -5.28 -0.79 -11.13
CA ALA A 128 -6.71 -1.02 -11.35
C ALA A 128 -7.05 -2.51 -11.34
N GLY A 129 -8.15 -2.87 -10.69
CA GLY A 129 -8.77 -4.18 -10.76
C GLY A 129 -9.73 -4.25 -11.95
N ILE A 130 -9.58 -5.30 -12.77
CA ILE A 130 -10.41 -5.62 -13.93
C ILE A 130 -11.04 -7.02 -13.73
N MET A 131 -11.79 -7.53 -14.71
CA MET A 131 -12.51 -8.81 -14.57
C MET A 131 -13.42 -8.86 -13.32
N GLY A 132 -14.12 -7.75 -13.01
CA GLY A 132 -14.91 -7.63 -11.79
C GLY A 132 -14.09 -7.55 -10.49
N GLY A 133 -12.83 -7.11 -10.58
CA GLY A 133 -11.89 -7.05 -9.46
C GLY A 133 -11.15 -8.37 -9.18
N ALA A 134 -11.27 -9.35 -10.07
CA ALA A 134 -10.61 -10.66 -9.93
C ALA A 134 -9.13 -10.67 -10.35
N HIS A 135 -8.67 -9.65 -11.08
CA HIS A 135 -7.29 -9.52 -11.56
C HIS A 135 -6.89 -8.05 -11.61
N ASN A 136 -5.66 -7.71 -11.21
CA ASN A 136 -5.19 -6.33 -11.21
C ASN A 136 -4.11 -6.09 -12.27
N ILE A 137 -4.20 -4.92 -12.90
CA ILE A 137 -3.31 -4.43 -13.96
C ILE A 137 -2.64 -3.12 -13.55
N ALA A 138 -1.54 -2.80 -14.23
CA ALA A 138 -0.89 -1.51 -14.17
C ALA A 138 -1.19 -0.73 -15.47
N ILE A 139 -1.43 0.57 -15.36
CA ILE A 139 -1.72 1.44 -16.51
C ILE A 139 -0.87 2.70 -16.41
N LEU A 140 -0.26 3.10 -17.52
CA LEU A 140 0.33 4.43 -17.69
C LEU A 140 -0.70 5.33 -18.35
N ILE A 141 -1.08 6.41 -17.67
CA ILE A 141 -1.97 7.46 -18.17
C ILE A 141 -1.11 8.69 -18.48
N PRO A 142 -1.24 9.40 -19.63
CA PRO A 142 -0.46 10.60 -19.89
C PRO A 142 -0.60 11.65 -18.76
N LYS A 143 0.50 12.34 -18.42
CA LYS A 143 0.64 13.18 -17.21
C LYS A 143 -0.48 14.21 -17.02
N GLU A 144 -0.89 14.81 -18.14
CA GLU A 144 -1.96 15.80 -18.25
C GLU A 144 -3.33 15.27 -17.82
N HIS A 145 -3.61 13.99 -18.02
CA HIS A 145 -4.91 13.38 -17.76
C HIS A 145 -5.08 12.85 -16.33
N THR A 146 -6.33 12.56 -15.95
CA THR A 146 -6.70 11.83 -14.74
C THR A 146 -7.89 10.92 -15.05
N LEU A 147 -8.11 9.86 -14.26
CA LEU A 147 -9.33 9.06 -14.37
C LEU A 147 -10.42 9.71 -13.51
N ALA A 148 -11.56 10.06 -14.13
CA ALA A 148 -12.73 10.53 -13.40
C ALA A 148 -13.44 9.34 -12.76
N LEU A 149 -13.26 9.15 -11.45
CA LEU A 149 -13.77 8.00 -10.71
C LEU A 149 -15.20 8.25 -10.22
N ASN A 150 -16.09 7.27 -10.35
CA ASN A 150 -17.32 7.23 -9.55
C ASN A 150 -16.94 6.77 -8.13
N THR A 151 -17.09 7.69 -7.17
CA THR A 151 -16.78 7.54 -5.74
C THR A 151 -17.97 7.09 -4.90
N GLU A 152 -19.17 6.96 -5.47
CA GLU A 152 -20.35 6.39 -4.81
C GLU A 152 -20.21 4.88 -4.61
N LYS A 153 -19.31 4.25 -5.36
CA LYS A 153 -18.93 2.84 -5.21
C LYS A 153 -17.62 2.71 -4.44
N THR A 154 -17.59 1.74 -3.54
CA THR A 154 -16.39 1.38 -2.77
C THR A 154 -15.92 -0.03 -3.17
N PRO A 155 -14.71 -0.19 -3.75
CA PRO A 155 -13.74 0.87 -4.07
C PRO A 155 -14.16 1.68 -5.32
N PRO A 156 -13.59 2.88 -5.54
CA PRO A 156 -13.96 3.76 -6.65
C PRO A 156 -13.85 3.06 -8.01
N THR A 157 -14.80 3.35 -8.91
CA THR A 157 -14.87 2.67 -10.22
C THR A 157 -14.76 3.64 -11.39
N PHE A 158 -14.17 3.16 -12.48
CA PHE A 158 -14.07 3.88 -13.75
C PHE A 158 -14.73 3.06 -14.88
N THR A 159 -15.61 3.73 -15.63
CA THR A 159 -16.39 3.15 -16.74
C THR A 159 -16.12 3.84 -18.08
N GLY A 160 -15.42 4.98 -18.07
CA GLY A 160 -15.12 5.80 -19.25
C GLY A 160 -14.15 5.12 -20.23
N ASN A 161 -13.78 5.85 -21.29
CA ASN A 161 -12.68 5.46 -22.17
C ASN A 161 -11.36 5.94 -21.57
N LEU A 162 -10.33 5.07 -21.57
CA LEU A 162 -8.99 5.47 -21.15
C LEU A 162 -8.48 6.59 -22.09
N PRO A 163 -7.77 7.61 -21.57
CA PRO A 163 -7.23 8.69 -22.41
C PRO A 163 -6.34 8.18 -23.53
N LYS A 164 -6.34 8.88 -24.68
CA LYS A 164 -5.50 8.51 -25.84
C LYS A 164 -4.02 8.50 -25.43
N GLY A 165 -3.30 7.44 -25.79
CA GLY A 165 -1.92 7.24 -25.38
C GLY A 165 -1.74 6.65 -23.97
N SER A 166 -2.82 6.17 -23.34
CA SER A 166 -2.71 5.27 -22.19
C SER A 166 -2.11 3.93 -22.61
N LEU A 167 -1.21 3.38 -21.80
CA LEU A 167 -0.50 2.12 -22.08
C LEU A 167 -0.78 1.07 -21.00
N MET A 168 -1.04 -0.16 -21.44
CA MET A 168 -1.38 -1.30 -20.59
C MET A 168 -0.12 -2.08 -20.20
N ILE A 169 -0.03 -2.48 -18.94
CA ILE A 169 1.12 -3.16 -18.35
C ILE A 169 0.62 -4.29 -17.43
N ASP A 170 0.76 -5.53 -17.89
CA ASP A 170 0.25 -6.73 -17.22
C ASP A 170 1.27 -7.89 -17.27
N PRO A 171 2.13 -8.03 -16.26
CA PRO A 171 3.04 -9.17 -16.17
C PRO A 171 2.34 -10.51 -15.94
N TRP A 172 1.08 -10.52 -15.46
CA TRP A 172 0.32 -11.75 -15.32
C TRP A 172 -0.19 -12.26 -16.66
N ALA A 173 -0.60 -11.38 -17.59
CA ALA A 173 -0.89 -11.78 -18.97
C ALA A 173 0.28 -12.55 -19.61
N LEU A 174 1.51 -12.04 -19.51
CA LEU A 174 2.69 -12.73 -20.04
C LEU A 174 2.88 -14.11 -19.38
N GLY A 175 2.84 -14.18 -18.04
CA GLY A 175 2.94 -15.45 -17.31
C GLY A 175 1.78 -16.43 -17.56
N MET A 176 0.65 -15.94 -18.08
CA MET A 176 -0.48 -16.73 -18.57
C MET A 176 -0.38 -17.06 -20.08
N GLY A 177 0.80 -16.90 -20.70
CA GLY A 177 1.04 -17.26 -22.10
C GLY A 177 0.47 -16.29 -23.12
N LYS A 178 0.37 -14.99 -22.78
CA LYS A 178 0.08 -13.93 -23.75
C LYS A 178 1.36 -13.35 -24.33
N SER A 179 1.30 -12.81 -25.55
CA SER A 179 2.47 -12.19 -26.16
C SER A 179 2.95 -11.00 -25.34
N PHE A 180 4.26 -10.73 -25.39
CA PHE A 180 4.83 -9.54 -24.76
C PHE A 180 4.16 -8.26 -25.26
N ASP A 181 3.90 -8.17 -26.58
CA ASP A 181 3.25 -7.03 -27.21
C ASP A 181 1.83 -6.75 -26.68
N SER A 182 1.05 -7.80 -26.39
CA SER A 182 -0.33 -7.67 -25.84
C SER A 182 -0.38 -7.54 -24.31
N SER A 183 0.78 -7.56 -23.67
CA SER A 183 0.95 -7.50 -22.20
C SER A 183 1.67 -6.23 -21.73
N PHE A 184 2.57 -5.65 -22.54
CA PHE A 184 3.42 -4.53 -22.14
C PHE A 184 3.44 -3.40 -23.17
N GLY A 185 3.07 -2.20 -22.72
CA GLY A 185 3.17 -0.97 -23.53
C GLY A 185 2.18 -0.92 -24.69
N CYS A 186 1.12 -1.75 -24.67
CA CYS A 186 0.08 -1.77 -25.70
C CYS A 186 -1.03 -0.74 -25.42
N SER A 187 -1.76 -0.38 -26.46
CA SER A 187 -3.03 0.33 -26.31
C SER A 187 -4.11 -0.55 -25.64
N PRO A 188 -5.19 0.03 -25.10
CA PRO A 188 -6.31 -0.73 -24.54
C PRO A 188 -6.96 -1.71 -25.53
N ASP A 189 -6.90 -1.43 -26.84
CA ASP A 189 -7.52 -2.26 -27.90
C ASP A 189 -6.63 -3.44 -28.33
N GLU A 190 -5.31 -3.35 -28.12
CA GLU A 190 -4.34 -4.43 -28.36
C GLU A 190 -4.17 -5.34 -27.14
N PHE A 191 -4.64 -4.91 -25.97
CA PHE A 191 -4.47 -5.59 -24.70
C PHE A 191 -5.09 -6.99 -24.66
N ALA A 192 -4.35 -7.96 -24.10
CA ALA A 192 -4.75 -9.36 -24.06
C ALA A 192 -6.12 -9.63 -23.41
N PHE A 193 -6.53 -8.81 -22.45
CA PHE A 193 -7.82 -8.91 -21.76
C PHE A 193 -8.74 -7.70 -22.00
N ARG A 194 -8.63 -7.03 -23.16
CA ARG A 194 -9.40 -5.81 -23.51
C ARG A 194 -10.90 -5.88 -23.22
N ASN A 195 -11.54 -7.01 -23.52
CA ASN A 195 -12.98 -7.23 -23.32
C ASN A 195 -13.40 -7.22 -21.84
N SER A 196 -12.44 -7.39 -20.92
CA SER A 196 -12.65 -7.44 -19.47
C SER A 196 -12.14 -6.19 -18.74
N LEU A 197 -11.67 -5.17 -19.48
CA LEU A 197 -11.14 -3.92 -18.91
C LEU A 197 -12.18 -3.06 -18.20
N LYS A 198 -13.47 -3.25 -18.48
CA LYS A 198 -14.54 -2.41 -17.96
C LYS A 198 -15.65 -3.25 -17.30
N PRO A 199 -16.26 -2.78 -16.20
CA PRO A 199 -15.79 -1.67 -15.38
C PRO A 199 -14.45 -2.00 -14.70
N MET A 200 -13.62 -0.99 -14.46
CA MET A 200 -12.42 -1.15 -13.63
C MET A 200 -12.62 -0.51 -12.26
N THR A 201 -12.00 -1.10 -11.25
CA THR A 201 -11.91 -0.58 -9.88
C THR A 201 -10.56 0.08 -9.72
N VAL A 202 -10.48 1.37 -9.41
CA VAL A 202 -9.20 2.06 -9.25
C VAL A 202 -8.75 2.00 -7.80
N HIS A 203 -7.61 1.35 -7.56
CA HIS A 203 -7.05 1.13 -6.23
C HIS A 203 -5.97 2.15 -5.86
N TYR A 204 -5.33 2.75 -6.85
CA TYR A 204 -4.33 3.80 -6.69
C TYR A 204 -4.15 4.56 -8.01
N GLN A 205 -3.95 5.87 -7.92
CA GLN A 205 -3.48 6.70 -9.03
C GLN A 205 -2.40 7.68 -8.54
N SER A 206 -1.28 7.79 -9.26
CA SER A 206 -0.12 8.57 -8.79
C SER A 206 -0.28 10.09 -8.82
N LYS A 207 -1.29 10.58 -9.55
CA LYS A 207 -1.62 12.00 -9.61
C LYS A 207 -2.16 12.53 -8.28
N ASP A 208 -2.78 11.65 -7.50
CA ASP A 208 -3.41 11.97 -6.22
C ASP A 208 -2.44 11.79 -5.03
N HIS A 209 -1.23 11.28 -5.31
CA HIS A 209 -0.20 10.91 -4.32
C HIS A 209 1.24 11.28 -4.78
N PRO A 210 1.52 12.53 -5.18
CA PRO A 210 2.85 12.95 -5.64
C PRO A 210 3.94 12.73 -4.59
N GLU A 211 3.63 12.92 -3.31
CA GLU A 211 4.55 12.76 -2.18
C GLU A 211 5.09 11.32 -2.06
N GLN A 212 4.27 10.32 -2.43
CA GLN A 212 4.69 8.93 -2.43
C GLN A 212 5.61 8.61 -3.62
N VAL A 213 5.40 9.26 -4.78
CA VAL A 213 6.27 9.12 -5.96
C VAL A 213 7.66 9.68 -5.65
N GLU A 214 7.73 10.90 -5.11
CA GLU A 214 8.99 11.53 -4.69
C GLU A 214 9.73 10.71 -3.64
N HIS A 215 9.00 10.15 -2.65
CA HIS A 215 9.61 9.29 -1.65
C HIS A 215 10.18 8.00 -2.27
N VAL A 216 9.43 7.31 -3.14
CA VAL A 216 9.93 6.09 -3.82
C VAL A 216 11.17 6.40 -4.66
N GLN A 217 11.22 7.55 -5.34
CA GLN A 217 12.37 7.96 -6.15
C GLN A 217 13.59 8.34 -5.30
N SER A 218 13.40 9.05 -4.18
CA SER A 218 14.50 9.39 -3.28
C SER A 218 15.12 8.14 -2.64
N VAL A 219 14.31 7.12 -2.31
CA VAL A 219 14.80 5.82 -1.80
C VAL A 219 15.47 4.98 -2.89
N ALA A 220 14.95 4.99 -4.13
CA ALA A 220 15.54 4.24 -5.25
C ALA A 220 16.91 4.76 -5.70
N ASN A 221 17.25 6.00 -5.35
CA ASN A 221 18.55 6.63 -5.63
C ASN A 221 19.56 6.50 -4.46
N GLN A 222 19.22 5.75 -3.40
CA GLN A 222 20.16 5.38 -2.33
C GLN A 222 20.62 3.94 -2.55
N ASP A 223 21.95 3.73 -2.58
CA ASP A 223 22.55 2.46 -3.01
C ASP A 223 22.12 1.23 -2.19
N ASP A 224 21.94 0.12 -2.91
CA ASP A 224 21.31 -1.12 -2.45
C ASP A 224 22.16 -1.85 -1.40
N SER A 225 21.87 -1.62 -0.12
CA SER A 225 22.44 -2.43 0.97
C SER A 225 21.46 -2.69 2.13
N THR A 226 21.37 -3.96 2.52
CA THR A 226 20.84 -4.47 3.79
C THR A 226 19.31 -4.58 3.97
N LEU A 227 18.69 -5.60 3.37
CA LEU A 227 17.48 -6.24 3.90
C LEU A 227 17.56 -7.78 3.76
N GLN A 228 17.85 -8.50 4.85
CA GLN A 228 17.77 -9.97 4.89
C GLN A 228 16.63 -10.41 5.83
N PHE A 229 15.87 -11.42 5.41
CA PHE A 229 14.85 -12.11 6.22
C PHE A 229 15.03 -13.63 6.11
N SER A 230 14.92 -14.34 7.23
CA SER A 230 15.04 -15.80 7.33
C SER A 230 13.69 -16.45 7.72
N ALA A 231 13.46 -17.70 7.31
CA ALA A 231 12.21 -18.41 7.57
C ALA A 231 12.36 -19.95 7.61
N SER A 232 11.55 -20.64 8.43
CA SER A 232 11.23 -22.08 8.32
C SER A 232 9.99 -22.47 9.20
N PRO A 233 9.04 -23.33 8.74
CA PRO A 233 7.77 -23.62 9.47
C PRO A 233 7.40 -25.11 9.68
N LYS A 234 6.38 -25.41 10.54
CA LYS A 234 5.48 -26.63 10.61
C LYS A 234 4.55 -26.62 11.88
N THR A 235 3.36 -27.25 11.98
CA THR A 235 2.40 -27.74 10.95
C THR A 235 0.89 -27.38 11.17
N PRO A 236 0.00 -28.10 11.93
CA PRO A 236 -1.40 -28.22 11.47
C PRO A 236 -2.54 -27.74 12.41
N ARG A 237 -3.77 -27.78 11.86
CA ARG A 237 -5.03 -27.16 12.32
C ARG A 237 -6.06 -28.24 12.74
N SER A 238 -6.95 -27.92 13.68
CA SER A 238 -8.15 -28.71 14.02
C SER A 238 -9.41 -27.82 14.05
N SER A 239 -10.60 -28.42 14.16
CA SER A 239 -11.89 -27.75 13.92
C SER A 239 -13.02 -28.26 14.81
N SER A 240 -13.86 -27.39 15.38
CA SER A 240 -15.23 -27.76 15.78
C SER A 240 -16.16 -26.58 16.17
N LYS A 241 -17.41 -26.69 15.65
CA LYS A 241 -18.73 -26.25 16.16
C LYS A 241 -19.03 -24.75 16.46
N PRO A 242 -20.31 -24.33 16.29
CA PRO A 242 -20.73 -22.94 16.47
C PRO A 242 -21.12 -22.66 17.94
N THR A 243 -20.52 -21.60 18.50
CA THR A 243 -20.82 -21.10 19.85
C THR A 243 -21.68 -19.84 19.76
N GLN A 244 -22.53 -19.64 20.76
CA GLN A 244 -23.42 -18.48 20.94
C GLN A 244 -22.74 -17.14 20.57
N GLN A 245 -23.45 -16.28 19.85
CA GLN A 245 -23.01 -14.92 19.53
C GLN A 245 -22.65 -14.18 20.82
N THR A 246 -21.36 -14.00 21.05
CA THR A 246 -20.85 -13.19 22.16
C THR A 246 -20.46 -11.85 21.56
N LYS A 247 -21.22 -10.81 21.92
CA LYS A 247 -20.97 -9.44 21.50
C LYS A 247 -19.52 -9.04 21.84
N LEU A 248 -18.76 -8.60 20.84
CA LEU A 248 -17.38 -8.15 21.01
C LEU A 248 -17.31 -6.80 21.74
N GLU A 249 -16.34 -6.64 22.63
CA GLU A 249 -16.08 -5.45 23.44
C GLU A 249 -14.67 -4.89 23.16
N PHE A 250 -14.61 -3.74 22.49
CA PHE A 250 -13.36 -3.13 22.04
C PHE A 250 -12.93 -1.97 22.94
N HIS A 251 -11.68 -1.98 23.40
CA HIS A 251 -11.07 -0.89 24.16
C HIS A 251 -11.06 0.42 23.35
N SER A 252 -11.23 1.54 24.06
CA SER A 252 -11.17 2.88 23.49
C SER A 252 -9.73 3.36 23.27
N LEU A 253 -9.51 4.07 22.17
CA LEU A 253 -8.24 4.76 21.92
C LEU A 253 -8.17 6.02 22.76
N ASP A 254 -7.12 6.16 23.57
CA ASP A 254 -6.82 7.42 24.24
C ASP A 254 -6.39 8.49 23.22
N PRO A 255 -6.67 9.79 23.45
CA PRO A 255 -6.31 10.87 22.53
C PRO A 255 -4.78 11.00 22.39
N VAL A 256 -4.29 11.09 21.16
CA VAL A 256 -2.85 11.13 20.86
C VAL A 256 -2.30 12.56 21.01
N PRO A 257 -1.27 12.78 21.86
CA PRO A 257 -0.57 14.05 21.92
C PRO A 257 0.10 14.39 20.58
N GLU A 258 0.17 15.68 20.21
CA GLU A 258 0.63 16.12 18.87
C GLU A 258 1.98 15.52 18.45
N ASN A 259 2.93 15.39 19.39
CA ASN A 259 4.26 14.82 19.15
C ASN A 259 4.27 13.32 18.84
N PHE A 260 3.19 12.60 19.15
CA PHE A 260 3.01 11.18 18.82
C PHE A 260 2.15 10.96 17.55
N LYS A 261 1.39 11.95 17.08
CA LYS A 261 0.49 11.77 15.91
C LYS A 261 1.20 11.29 14.64
N PRO A 262 2.34 11.86 14.19
CA PRO A 262 3.03 11.36 13.00
C PRO A 262 3.55 9.94 13.17
N LEU A 263 3.93 9.57 14.41
CA LEU A 263 4.51 8.29 14.77
C LEU A 263 3.45 7.17 14.80
N LEU A 264 2.25 7.48 15.32
CA LEU A 264 1.17 6.51 15.53
C LEU A 264 0.09 6.50 14.45
N LYS A 265 0.03 7.49 13.54
CA LYS A 265 -1.00 7.53 12.47
C LYS A 265 -1.15 6.19 11.73
N CYS A 266 -0.04 5.64 11.24
CA CYS A 266 -0.04 4.36 10.52
C CYS A 266 -0.49 3.20 11.43
N PHE A 267 -0.16 3.24 12.73
CA PHE A 267 -0.56 2.21 13.68
C PHE A 267 -2.07 2.25 13.98
N ASP A 268 -2.63 3.45 14.16
CA ASP A 268 -4.05 3.69 14.42
C ASP A 268 -4.93 3.30 13.22
N GLU A 269 -4.45 3.57 11.99
CA GLU A 269 -5.09 3.11 10.75
C GLU A 269 -5.15 1.58 10.69
N GLN A 270 -4.09 0.87 11.09
CA GLN A 270 -4.09 -0.59 11.12
C GLN A 270 -4.94 -1.16 12.27
N LEU A 271 -5.02 -0.50 13.44
CA LEU A 271 -5.97 -0.88 14.50
C LEU A 271 -7.42 -0.84 14.02
N LYS A 272 -7.79 0.14 13.18
CA LYS A 272 -9.11 0.20 12.56
C LYS A 272 -9.38 -1.03 11.68
N GLU A 273 -8.41 -1.44 10.85
CA GLU A 273 -8.50 -2.65 10.02
C GLU A 273 -8.66 -3.93 10.87
N VAL A 274 -7.92 -4.07 11.98
CA VAL A 274 -8.07 -5.20 12.92
C VAL A 274 -9.50 -5.26 13.48
N LYS A 275 -10.06 -4.12 13.90
CA LYS A 275 -11.43 -4.03 14.46
C LYS A 275 -12.52 -4.34 13.43
N GLU A 276 -12.40 -3.79 12.22
CA GLU A 276 -13.31 -4.09 11.11
C GLU A 276 -13.28 -5.57 10.73
N GLN A 277 -12.09 -6.19 10.73
CA GLN A 277 -11.96 -7.61 10.44
C GLN A 277 -12.46 -8.51 11.59
N ALA A 278 -12.37 -8.08 12.85
CA ALA A 278 -12.96 -8.79 13.99
C ALA A 278 -14.50 -8.89 13.84
N LEU A 279 -15.16 -7.76 13.55
CA LEU A 279 -16.60 -7.68 13.27
C LEU A 279 -16.99 -8.50 12.01
N SER A 280 -16.15 -8.48 10.98
CA SER A 280 -16.30 -9.31 9.77
C SER A 280 -16.24 -10.81 10.08
N LEU A 281 -15.40 -11.25 11.02
CA LEU A 281 -15.36 -12.65 11.44
C LEU A 281 -16.60 -13.06 12.24
N GLU A 282 -17.10 -12.20 13.14
CA GLU A 282 -18.31 -12.45 13.92
C GLU A 282 -19.53 -12.61 13.02
N THR A 283 -19.78 -11.61 12.16
CA THR A 283 -20.91 -11.59 11.20
C THR A 283 -20.88 -12.75 10.20
N ARG A 284 -19.70 -13.28 9.87
CA ARG A 284 -19.51 -14.45 8.99
C ARG A 284 -19.55 -15.80 9.71
N GLY A 285 -19.88 -15.83 11.01
CA GLY A 285 -20.04 -17.06 11.77
C GLY A 285 -18.73 -17.72 12.23
N TYR A 286 -17.67 -16.95 12.43
CA TYR A 286 -16.39 -17.42 12.99
C TYR A 286 -16.13 -16.84 14.41
N PRO A 287 -16.99 -17.11 15.42
CA PRO A 287 -16.96 -16.41 16.71
C PRO A 287 -15.65 -16.61 17.49
N THR A 288 -15.03 -17.79 17.44
CA THR A 288 -13.74 -18.04 18.11
C THR A 288 -12.62 -17.19 17.52
N ALA A 289 -12.57 -17.04 16.20
CA ALA A 289 -11.60 -16.19 15.54
C ALA A 289 -11.92 -14.70 15.78
N ALA A 290 -13.20 -14.32 15.86
CA ALA A 290 -13.61 -12.96 16.19
C ALA A 290 -13.15 -12.54 17.60
N LYS A 291 -13.26 -13.42 18.60
CA LYS A 291 -12.74 -13.18 19.96
C LYS A 291 -11.22 -13.07 20.02
N GLU A 292 -10.50 -13.89 19.26
CA GLU A 292 -9.04 -13.76 19.17
C GLU A 292 -8.64 -12.45 18.46
N ALA A 293 -9.42 -11.97 17.50
CA ALA A 293 -9.22 -10.68 16.83
C ALA A 293 -9.47 -9.48 17.76
N GLU A 294 -10.57 -9.52 18.52
CA GLU A 294 -10.92 -8.58 19.60
C GLU A 294 -9.80 -8.51 20.65
N LYS A 295 -9.37 -9.66 21.18
CA LYS A 295 -8.26 -9.75 22.13
C LYS A 295 -6.96 -9.19 21.57
N PHE A 296 -6.65 -9.46 20.31
CA PHE A 296 -5.47 -8.89 19.64
C PHE A 296 -5.57 -7.37 19.51
N TYR A 297 -6.72 -6.83 19.10
CA TYR A 297 -6.97 -5.39 19.07
C TYR A 297 -6.81 -4.75 20.46
N ASN A 298 -7.46 -5.30 21.50
CA ASN A 298 -7.44 -4.73 22.85
C ASN A 298 -6.01 -4.66 23.41
N ASN A 299 -5.21 -5.73 23.26
CA ASN A 299 -3.79 -5.73 23.66
C ASN A 299 -2.96 -4.63 22.96
N LEU A 300 -3.18 -4.41 21.66
CA LEU A 300 -2.46 -3.38 20.91
C LEU A 300 -2.91 -1.96 21.28
N VAL A 301 -4.20 -1.77 21.58
CA VAL A 301 -4.72 -0.51 22.14
C VAL A 301 -4.09 -0.22 23.50
N ASP A 302 -3.96 -1.23 24.36
CA ASP A 302 -3.39 -1.07 25.71
C ASP A 302 -1.91 -0.67 25.64
N GLU A 303 -1.10 -1.34 24.82
CA GLU A 303 0.32 -0.98 24.65
C GLU A 303 0.49 0.39 23.98
N ARG A 304 -0.37 0.78 23.03
CA ARG A 304 -0.40 2.14 22.46
C ARG A 304 -0.76 3.19 23.51
N ASN A 305 -1.85 2.99 24.26
CA ASN A 305 -2.34 3.92 25.27
C ASN A 305 -1.32 4.08 26.41
N LYS A 306 -0.60 3.01 26.75
CA LYS A 306 0.55 3.01 27.67
C LYS A 306 1.74 3.79 27.09
N PHE A 307 2.08 3.57 25.82
CA PHE A 307 3.21 4.25 25.16
C PHE A 307 3.03 5.77 25.08
N ILE A 308 1.83 6.27 24.77
CA ILE A 308 1.57 7.74 24.75
C ILE A 308 1.52 8.40 26.14
N LYS A 309 1.37 7.60 27.21
CA LYS A 309 1.44 8.06 28.62
C LYS A 309 2.87 8.06 29.16
N GLN A 310 3.82 7.49 28.42
CA GLN A 310 5.23 7.39 28.80
C GLN A 310 6.07 8.52 28.17
N GLU A 311 7.19 8.84 28.80
CA GLU A 311 8.15 9.78 28.24
C GLU A 311 8.73 9.25 26.91
N PRO A 312 8.82 10.08 25.85
CA PRO A 312 9.33 9.65 24.54
C PRO A 312 10.86 9.42 24.55
N ASN A 313 11.26 8.22 24.97
CA ASN A 313 12.66 7.77 25.01
C ASN A 313 12.85 6.37 24.37
N THR A 314 14.10 6.01 24.08
CA THR A 314 14.47 4.77 23.38
C THR A 314 14.03 3.50 24.13
N THR A 315 14.02 3.53 25.47
CA THR A 315 13.62 2.39 26.30
C THR A 315 12.13 2.11 26.17
N ASN A 316 11.28 3.14 26.33
CA ASN A 316 9.83 3.02 26.20
C ASN A 316 9.42 2.66 24.76
N LYS A 317 10.14 3.21 23.77
CA LYS A 317 10.02 2.85 22.35
C LYS A 317 10.29 1.36 22.11
N LYS A 318 11.39 0.83 22.67
CA LYS A 318 11.73 -0.59 22.57
C LYS A 318 10.68 -1.46 23.27
N ALA A 319 10.23 -1.07 24.46
CA ALA A 319 9.20 -1.80 25.20
C ALA A 319 7.88 -1.91 24.42
N PHE A 320 7.41 -0.81 23.81
CA PHE A 320 6.24 -0.83 22.91
C PHE A 320 6.44 -1.80 21.74
N VAL A 321 7.60 -1.73 21.07
CA VAL A 321 7.93 -2.60 19.93
C VAL A 321 7.99 -4.08 20.31
N ASP A 322 8.66 -4.41 21.41
CA ASP A 322 8.78 -5.77 21.93
C ASP A 322 7.39 -6.35 22.29
N ASN A 323 6.57 -5.58 23.02
CA ASN A 323 5.25 -6.01 23.46
C ASN A 323 4.29 -6.19 22.27
N CYS A 324 4.23 -5.22 21.35
CA CYS A 324 3.41 -5.36 20.14
C CYS A 324 3.87 -6.55 19.30
N SER A 325 5.18 -6.79 19.16
CA SER A 325 5.72 -7.96 18.44
C SER A 325 5.27 -9.27 19.10
N LYS A 326 5.32 -9.36 20.43
CA LYS A 326 4.81 -10.51 21.19
C LYS A 326 3.29 -10.71 21.01
N HIS A 327 2.51 -9.65 20.97
CA HIS A 327 1.06 -9.75 20.70
C HIS A 327 0.77 -10.23 19.27
N ILE A 328 1.57 -9.80 18.28
CA ILE A 328 1.48 -10.30 16.90
C ILE A 328 1.82 -11.80 16.86
N GLU A 329 2.89 -12.23 17.53
CA GLU A 329 3.29 -13.65 17.60
C GLU A 329 2.19 -14.52 18.23
N LEU A 330 1.62 -14.08 19.36
CA LEU A 330 0.52 -14.80 20.02
C LEU A 330 -0.71 -14.92 19.10
N ALA A 331 -1.06 -13.85 18.39
CA ALA A 331 -2.17 -13.84 17.44
C ALA A 331 -1.89 -14.67 16.18
N GLN A 332 -0.65 -14.69 15.69
CA GLN A 332 -0.19 -15.58 14.61
C GLN A 332 -0.22 -17.06 14.99
N ASN A 333 -0.26 -17.39 16.27
CA ASN A 333 -0.35 -18.76 16.77
C ASN A 333 -1.77 -19.19 17.16
N SER A 334 -2.73 -18.26 17.28
CA SER A 334 -4.14 -18.54 17.60
C SER A 334 -5.00 -18.87 16.35
N GLU A 335 -6.33 -18.86 16.48
CA GLU A 335 -7.25 -19.15 15.36
C GLU A 335 -7.17 -18.14 14.21
N LEU A 336 -6.56 -16.97 14.41
CA LEU A 336 -6.40 -15.97 13.36
C LEU A 336 -5.46 -16.42 12.24
N LYS A 337 -4.49 -17.29 12.53
CA LYS A 337 -3.57 -17.87 11.52
C LYS A 337 -4.30 -18.64 10.40
N ASN A 338 -5.51 -19.11 10.73
CA ASN A 338 -6.39 -19.92 9.93
C ASN A 338 -7.43 -19.09 9.15
N ALA A 339 -7.56 -17.81 9.45
CA ALA A 339 -8.56 -16.90 8.91
C ALA A 339 -8.04 -16.12 7.69
N ARG A 340 -8.85 -16.04 6.63
CA ARG A 340 -8.49 -15.36 5.37
C ARG A 340 -8.24 -13.86 5.63
N GLY A 341 -7.15 -13.33 5.08
CA GLY A 341 -6.75 -11.92 5.19
C GLY A 341 -5.77 -11.61 6.35
N TRP A 342 -5.81 -12.38 7.43
CA TRP A 342 -5.08 -12.04 8.68
C TRP A 342 -3.56 -11.99 8.56
N LYS A 343 -2.96 -12.74 7.64
CA LYS A 343 -1.52 -12.62 7.33
C LYS A 343 -1.13 -11.21 6.88
N SER A 344 -2.00 -10.51 6.14
CA SER A 344 -1.77 -9.11 5.75
C SER A 344 -1.88 -8.18 6.95
N ILE A 345 -2.90 -8.36 7.78
CA ILE A 345 -3.12 -7.55 9.00
C ILE A 345 -1.92 -7.65 9.94
N PHE A 346 -1.43 -8.86 10.22
CA PHE A 346 -0.23 -9.04 11.05
C PHE A 346 1.01 -8.37 10.47
N PHE A 347 1.21 -8.46 9.15
CA PHE A 347 2.34 -7.84 8.46
C PHE A 347 2.24 -6.30 8.45
N ASN A 348 1.04 -5.75 8.29
CA ASN A 348 0.82 -4.31 8.32
C ASN A 348 0.99 -3.74 9.74
N ILE A 349 0.47 -4.42 10.77
CA ILE A 349 0.71 -4.05 12.17
C ILE A 349 2.21 -4.14 12.48
N ALA A 350 2.91 -5.21 12.08
CA ALA A 350 4.35 -5.33 12.26
C ALA A 350 5.12 -4.20 11.55
N LYS A 351 4.70 -3.79 10.36
CA LYS A 351 5.25 -2.61 9.66
C LYS A 351 5.00 -1.30 10.42
N ALA A 352 3.80 -1.09 10.95
CA ALA A 352 3.50 0.09 11.74
C ALA A 352 4.33 0.13 13.03
N VAL A 353 4.51 -1.00 13.71
CA VAL A 353 5.42 -1.15 14.85
C VAL A 353 6.87 -0.88 14.45
N ALA A 354 7.34 -1.38 13.32
CA ALA A 354 8.70 -1.11 12.80
C ALA A 354 8.89 0.36 12.37
N PHE A 355 7.84 1.02 11.87
CA PHE A 355 7.84 2.46 11.62
C PHE A 355 7.98 3.25 12.92
N VAL A 356 7.22 2.87 13.96
CA VAL A 356 7.42 3.42 15.32
C VAL A 356 8.87 3.18 15.75
N ALA A 357 9.42 1.98 15.58
CA ALA A 357 10.79 1.62 15.97
C ALA A 357 11.89 2.43 15.27
N THR A 358 11.71 2.77 13.99
CA THR A 358 12.74 3.43 13.16
C THR A 358 12.64 4.95 13.17
N VAL A 359 11.45 5.53 13.15
CA VAL A 359 11.27 6.99 13.15
C VAL A 359 11.74 7.58 14.48
N GLY A 360 12.68 8.52 14.42
CA GLY A 360 13.13 9.25 15.61
C GLY A 360 11.97 10.03 16.22
N PHE A 361 11.95 10.16 17.55
CA PHE A 361 11.00 11.09 18.18
C PHE A 361 11.29 12.51 17.62
N TYR A 362 10.28 13.15 17.04
CA TYR A 362 10.33 14.55 16.57
C TYR A 362 10.32 15.54 17.77
N THR A 363 11.09 15.24 18.82
CA THR A 363 11.02 15.90 20.13
C THR A 363 12.19 16.81 20.45
N LYS A 364 13.25 16.83 19.62
CA LYS A 364 14.01 18.09 19.48
C LYS A 364 13.18 19.05 18.63
N GLN A 365 12.21 19.71 19.28
CA GLN A 365 11.84 21.05 18.86
C GLN A 365 13.16 21.81 18.74
N THR A 366 13.47 22.31 17.55
CA THR A 366 14.61 23.21 17.39
C THR A 366 14.38 24.41 18.30
N THR A 367 15.45 25.09 18.73
CA THR A 367 15.32 26.35 19.48
C THR A 367 14.46 27.37 18.70
N SER A 368 14.41 27.26 17.38
CA SER A 368 13.46 27.97 16.50
C SER A 368 12.00 27.60 16.77
N ILE A 369 11.63 26.30 16.81
CA ILE A 369 10.25 25.86 17.09
C ILE A 369 9.85 26.18 18.54
N GLN A 370 10.76 26.03 19.51
CA GLN A 370 10.52 26.50 20.87
C GLN A 370 10.22 28.00 20.89
N LYS A 371 11.06 28.83 20.27
CA LYS A 371 10.82 30.28 20.15
C LYS A 371 9.50 30.61 19.47
N VAL A 372 9.14 29.94 18.36
CA VAL A 372 7.86 30.17 17.66
C VAL A 372 6.67 29.83 18.55
N ASN A 373 6.71 28.73 19.29
CA ASN A 373 5.65 28.38 20.24
C ASN A 373 5.59 29.36 21.41
N SER A 374 6.72 29.73 22.02
CA SER A 374 6.76 30.76 23.07
C SER A 374 6.28 32.13 22.59
N ILE A 375 6.56 32.52 21.34
CA ILE A 375 6.02 33.75 20.73
C ILE A 375 4.52 33.63 20.51
N LYS A 376 4.03 32.47 20.07
CA LYS A 376 2.60 32.21 19.87
C LYS A 376 1.83 32.24 21.21
N ASP A 377 2.39 31.66 22.25
CA ASP A 377 1.82 31.68 23.60
C ASP A 377 1.90 33.09 24.21
N ALA A 378 2.97 33.85 23.97
CA ALA A 378 3.05 35.26 24.35
C ALA A 378 1.99 36.10 23.63
N LEU A 379 1.81 35.92 22.32
CA LEU A 379 0.78 36.61 21.52
C LEU A 379 -0.63 36.27 21.99
N ASN A 380 -0.92 35.01 22.31
CA ASN A 380 -2.22 34.59 22.85
C ASN A 380 -2.50 35.18 24.24
N ASN A 381 -1.45 35.50 25.01
CA ASN A 381 -1.56 36.16 26.32
C ASN A 381 -1.61 37.70 26.24
N ILE A 382 -1.30 38.29 25.08
CA ILE A 382 -1.59 39.71 24.81
C ILE A 382 -3.08 39.84 24.53
N LYS A 383 -3.88 40.01 25.59
CA LYS A 383 -5.24 40.55 25.44
C LYS A 383 -5.16 41.88 24.69
N PRO A 384 -6.05 42.15 23.71
CA PRO A 384 -6.18 43.50 23.18
C PRO A 384 -6.53 44.43 24.34
N LYS A 385 -5.74 45.49 24.53
CA LYS A 385 -6.15 46.59 25.41
C LYS A 385 -7.42 47.18 24.81
N GLY A 386 -8.52 47.07 25.55
CA GLY A 386 -9.75 47.80 25.24
C GLY A 386 -9.45 49.30 25.21
N GLU A 387 -10.13 49.98 24.30
CA GLU A 387 -10.06 51.43 24.15
C GLU A 387 -10.61 52.13 25.41
N GLY A 388 -10.05 53.29 25.76
CA GLY A 388 -10.61 54.17 26.78
C GLY A 388 -9.68 54.52 27.94
N GLU A 389 -8.66 55.35 27.69
CA GLU A 389 -8.30 56.43 28.63
C GLU A 389 -7.63 57.57 27.86
N GLU A 390 -7.82 58.80 28.34
CA GLU A 390 -7.88 60.00 27.50
C GLU A 390 -6.54 60.66 27.13
N LEU A 391 -6.58 61.43 26.03
CA LEU A 391 -5.51 62.33 25.61
C LEU A 391 -5.45 63.60 26.47
N GLN A 392 -4.41 63.73 27.29
CA GLN A 392 -3.81 65.01 27.69
C GLN A 392 -2.27 64.85 27.68
N GLY A 393 -1.44 65.74 27.12
CA GLY A 393 -1.76 66.94 26.36
C GLY A 393 -0.83 68.12 26.63
N THR A 394 0.49 68.04 26.34
CA THR A 394 1.40 69.21 26.35
C THR A 394 2.66 69.04 25.45
N ILE A 395 2.79 69.90 24.43
CA ILE A 395 3.85 70.94 24.25
C ILE A 395 5.29 70.53 24.66
N SER A 396 6.39 70.67 23.88
CA SER A 396 6.67 71.22 22.53
C SER A 396 8.09 70.74 22.06
N PRO A 397 8.54 70.99 20.81
CA PRO A 397 9.77 70.40 20.27
C PRO A 397 11.04 71.24 20.46
N SER A 398 12.19 70.57 20.57
CA SER A 398 13.51 71.17 20.34
C SER A 398 14.50 70.15 19.74
N SER A 399 14.80 70.31 18.46
CA SER A 399 16.06 69.83 17.87
C SER A 399 17.19 70.78 18.28
N PRO A 400 18.46 70.32 18.34
CA PRO A 400 19.31 70.63 17.20
C PRO A 400 20.34 69.55 16.81
N PHE A 401 20.87 69.75 15.59
CA PHE A 401 22.11 69.18 15.05
C PHE A 401 23.32 69.28 16.01
N HIS A 402 24.23 68.29 15.93
CA HIS A 402 25.68 68.45 15.64
C HIS A 402 26.32 67.04 15.53
N GLN A 403 26.85 66.64 14.37
CA GLN A 403 28.24 66.77 13.88
C GLN A 403 29.23 65.65 14.30
N HIS A 404 29.96 65.17 13.28
CA HIS A 404 31.24 64.45 13.24
C HIS A 404 31.95 64.02 14.54
N SER A 405 32.51 62.79 14.54
CA SER A 405 33.97 62.60 14.39
C SER A 405 34.36 61.17 14.01
N THR A 406 35.51 61.05 13.34
CA THR A 406 36.23 59.81 13.00
C THR A 406 37.34 59.51 14.01
N ASN A 407 38.12 58.45 13.75
CA ASN A 407 39.35 58.01 14.43
C ASN A 407 39.09 57.08 15.64
N ASN A 408 39.81 55.97 15.84
CA ASN A 408 40.97 55.38 15.11
C ASN A 408 40.70 53.93 14.71
#